data_AF-A0A7Y9NSG9-F1
#
_entry.id   AF-A0A7Y9NSG9-F1
#
_cell.length_a   1.000
_cell.length_b   1.000
_cell.length_c   1.000
_cell.angle_alpha   90.00
_cell.angle_beta   90.00
_cell.angle_gamma   90.00
#
_symmetry.space_group_name_H-M   'P 1'
#
loop_
_entity.id
_entity.type
_entity.pdbx_description
1 polymer ?
#
loop_
_entity_poly.entity_id
_entity_poly.type
_entity_poly.pdbx_seq_one_letter_code
_entity_poly.pdbx_strand_id
1 'polypeptide(L)'
;MTLTEKFISAKSLDESVAAVTDLIKIKALHEAARSPEFLKSLEGIEKISLDREDKNQLLAFSLICKLAGLVRFLRPTLSKTIAMALPSLPASLQSLSEVDDRFYAATFWRFAPDQSLVTFLSDNAAAEETAELVRKELVEGLVTVTGHYDQTLRLLNESLHSIRFEAEDAGSSIARRLRRCLAAVRHSMGETIIRDMGPRFGDALREVVRQAFSQTGRPKMNKAREEAALEVITLLTTAVRMRLSVAFEGETYSVLFSLRDWFESSDWTRFAEQHAMKVLSNDIADALEISVRTGRENRELLEALSLSVGDEEHFREKREEIIERNLGLSEELTAWLRGKRVSIKTSLSTESQIGRMENSVASLMLETSLLSAQAEDIETELLPALDLFASIPKEPLNQQLKTIKSVQSHVADLAFERNLSSFGRPGEIVRYSSLEHQFEDERELGSPTVKLLRSGILSIASNGQRIVVKRALVKEHRSESEDRA
;
A
#
# COMPACT_ATOMS: atom_id res chain seq x y z
N MET A 1 9.85 -56.24 2.56
CA MET A 1 8.68 -55.37 2.70
C MET A 1 8.97 -54.09 1.94
N THR A 2 8.23 -53.81 0.87
CA THR A 2 8.38 -52.55 0.13
C THR A 2 8.00 -51.36 1.02
N LEU A 3 8.50 -50.16 0.76
CA LEU A 3 8.11 -48.98 1.56
C LEU A 3 6.61 -48.66 1.42
N THR A 4 6.01 -49.01 0.28
CA THR A 4 4.55 -48.95 0.07
C THR A 4 3.83 -49.93 0.99
N GLU A 5 4.31 -51.18 1.11
CA GLU A 5 3.77 -52.14 2.08
C GLU A 5 3.88 -51.63 3.52
N LYS A 6 4.96 -50.93 3.89
CA LYS A 6 5.09 -50.33 5.24
C LYS A 6 3.95 -49.36 5.56
N PHE A 7 3.54 -48.53 4.60
CA PHE A 7 2.41 -47.62 4.79
C PHE A 7 1.09 -48.38 4.86
N ILE A 8 0.88 -49.35 3.97
CA ILE A 8 -0.36 -50.14 3.92
C ILE A 8 -0.54 -50.96 5.20
N SER A 9 0.53 -51.54 5.73
CA SER A 9 0.53 -52.39 6.92
C SER A 9 0.81 -51.64 8.22
N ALA A 10 0.86 -50.30 8.20
CA ALA A 10 1.14 -49.50 9.38
C ALA A 10 0.09 -49.75 10.47
N LYS A 11 0.55 -50.06 11.68
CA LYS A 11 -0.31 -50.32 12.85
C LYS A 11 -0.59 -49.06 13.66
N SER A 12 0.19 -48.00 13.42
CA SER A 12 0.03 -46.69 14.04
C SER A 12 0.13 -45.58 13.01
N LEU A 13 -0.32 -44.39 13.42
CA LEU A 13 -0.18 -43.20 12.59
C LEU A 13 1.28 -42.77 12.47
N ASP A 14 2.09 -42.90 13.52
CA ASP A 14 3.54 -42.63 13.46
C ASP A 14 4.24 -43.50 12.41
N GLU A 15 3.88 -44.79 12.34
CA GLU A 15 4.39 -45.69 11.31
C GLU A 15 3.98 -45.24 9.91
N SER A 16 2.76 -44.71 9.76
CA SER A 16 2.26 -44.16 8.49
C SER A 16 3.03 -42.90 8.08
N VAL A 17 3.28 -41.98 9.02
CA VAL A 17 4.06 -40.75 8.80
C VAL A 17 5.51 -41.08 8.42
N ALA A 18 6.13 -42.03 9.14
CA ALA A 18 7.48 -42.50 8.84
C ALA A 18 7.55 -43.15 7.44
N ALA A 19 6.57 -43.99 7.09
CA ALA A 19 6.53 -44.64 5.78
C ALA A 19 6.36 -43.63 4.63
N VAL A 20 5.49 -42.61 4.78
CA VAL A 20 5.36 -41.53 3.80
C VAL A 20 6.67 -40.74 3.68
N THR A 21 7.34 -40.45 4.80
CA THR A 21 8.62 -39.75 4.80
C THR A 21 9.71 -40.56 4.07
N ASP A 22 9.76 -41.88 4.27
CA ASP A 22 10.69 -42.76 3.55
C ASP A 22 10.36 -42.81 2.04
N LEU A 23 9.08 -42.88 1.67
CA LEU A 23 8.63 -42.83 0.27
C LEU A 23 9.01 -41.52 -0.42
N ILE A 24 8.99 -40.38 0.29
CA ILE A 24 9.45 -39.08 -0.23
C ILE A 24 10.96 -39.12 -0.50
N LYS A 25 11.76 -39.62 0.45
CA LYS A 25 13.23 -39.69 0.32
C LYS A 25 13.66 -40.46 -0.93
N ILE A 26 12.95 -41.55 -1.26
CA ILE A 26 13.25 -42.36 -2.46
C ILE A 26 12.45 -41.95 -3.70
N LYS A 27 11.68 -40.85 -3.64
CA LYS A 27 10.83 -40.34 -4.74
C LYS A 27 9.79 -41.33 -5.26
N ALA A 28 9.33 -42.26 -4.42
CA ALA A 28 8.35 -43.29 -4.79
C ALA A 28 6.90 -42.96 -4.37
N LEU A 29 6.67 -41.85 -3.65
CA LEU A 29 5.36 -41.48 -3.12
C LEU A 29 4.27 -41.41 -4.21
N HIS A 30 4.57 -40.84 -5.38
CA HIS A 30 3.59 -40.68 -6.46
C HIS A 30 3.12 -42.01 -7.05
N GLU A 31 4.02 -42.99 -7.13
CA GLU A 31 3.69 -44.33 -7.61
C GLU A 31 2.90 -45.09 -6.55
N ALA A 32 3.36 -45.05 -5.29
CA ALA A 32 2.69 -45.65 -4.15
C ALA A 32 1.24 -45.15 -4.00
N ALA A 33 1.01 -43.84 -4.16
CA ALA A 33 -0.30 -43.21 -4.02
C ALA A 33 -1.34 -43.64 -5.07
N ARG A 34 -0.93 -44.37 -6.13
CA ARG A 34 -1.85 -44.93 -7.13
C ARG A 34 -2.38 -46.31 -6.77
N SER A 35 -1.80 -46.97 -5.77
CA SER A 35 -2.27 -48.28 -5.30
C SER A 35 -3.64 -48.13 -4.60
N PRO A 36 -4.64 -48.96 -4.92
CA PRO A 36 -5.93 -48.98 -4.22
C PRO A 36 -5.79 -49.20 -2.72
N GLU A 37 -4.82 -50.01 -2.30
CA GLU A 37 -4.53 -50.31 -0.90
C GLU A 37 -4.00 -49.07 -0.17
N PHE A 38 -3.14 -48.27 -0.83
CA PHE A 38 -2.68 -47.00 -0.28
C PHE A 38 -3.87 -46.05 -0.04
N LEU A 39 -4.78 -45.94 -1.01
CA LEU A 39 -5.97 -45.09 -0.90
C LEU A 39 -6.88 -45.56 0.24
N LYS A 40 -7.05 -46.87 0.42
CA LYS A 40 -7.82 -47.43 1.53
C LYS A 40 -7.21 -47.11 2.89
N SER A 41 -5.88 -47.18 3.03
CA SER A 41 -5.20 -46.76 4.27
C SER A 41 -5.35 -45.25 4.51
N LEU A 42 -5.32 -44.45 3.45
CA LEU A 42 -5.56 -43.01 3.51
C LEU A 42 -6.98 -42.68 3.99
N GLU A 43 -8.02 -43.39 3.54
CA GLU A 43 -9.39 -43.22 4.06
C GLU A 43 -9.48 -43.45 5.57
N GLY A 44 -8.65 -44.34 6.14
CA GLY A 44 -8.54 -44.53 7.58
C GLY A 44 -7.96 -43.30 8.29
N ILE A 45 -6.90 -42.71 7.72
CA ILE A 45 -6.28 -41.48 8.22
C ILE A 45 -7.25 -40.29 8.11
N GLU A 46 -8.01 -40.21 7.02
CA GLU A 46 -9.05 -39.18 6.85
C GLU A 46 -10.09 -39.25 7.98
N LYS A 47 -10.54 -40.45 8.36
CA LYS A 47 -11.47 -40.62 9.50
C LYS A 47 -10.86 -40.15 10.81
N ILE A 48 -9.60 -40.48 11.09
CA ILE A 48 -8.89 -40.02 12.30
C ILE A 48 -8.81 -38.49 12.32
N SER A 49 -8.52 -37.84 11.19
CA SER A 49 -8.44 -36.37 11.11
C SER A 49 -9.76 -35.64 11.39
N LEU A 50 -10.89 -36.33 11.19
CA LEU A 50 -12.24 -35.80 11.41
C LEU A 50 -12.77 -36.12 12.82
N ASP A 51 -12.11 -37.01 13.56
CA ASP A 51 -12.52 -37.39 14.92
C ASP A 51 -11.90 -36.45 15.95
N ARG A 52 -12.76 -35.70 16.66
CA ARG A 52 -12.35 -34.68 17.64
C ARG A 52 -11.80 -35.27 18.93
N GLU A 53 -12.15 -36.53 19.21
CA GLU A 53 -11.75 -37.21 20.45
C GLU A 53 -10.46 -38.02 20.27
N ASP A 54 -10.01 -38.21 19.02
CA ASP A 54 -8.79 -38.94 18.72
C ASP A 54 -7.56 -38.08 19.02
N LYS A 55 -6.67 -38.61 19.88
CA LYS A 55 -5.41 -37.95 20.25
C LYS A 55 -4.48 -37.72 19.04
N ASN A 56 -4.66 -38.50 17.97
CA ASN A 56 -3.90 -38.44 16.75
C ASN A 56 -4.53 -37.54 15.67
N GLN A 57 -5.66 -36.89 15.95
CA GLN A 57 -6.39 -36.06 14.98
C GLN A 57 -5.48 -35.07 14.26
N LEU A 58 -4.67 -34.31 15.02
CA LEU A 58 -3.83 -33.26 14.45
C LEU A 58 -2.64 -33.82 13.66
N LEU A 59 -2.08 -34.96 14.07
CA LEU A 59 -1.03 -35.66 13.31
C LEU A 59 -1.60 -36.22 11.99
N ALA A 60 -2.83 -36.73 12.02
CA ALA A 60 -3.51 -37.23 10.83
C ALA A 60 -3.80 -36.08 9.86
N PHE A 61 -4.26 -34.95 10.40
CA PHE A 61 -4.47 -33.72 9.65
C PHE A 61 -3.18 -33.19 9.01
N SER A 62 -2.06 -33.19 9.74
CA SER A 62 -0.73 -32.87 9.19
C SER A 62 -0.38 -33.76 8.00
N LEU A 63 -0.53 -35.09 8.16
CA LEU A 63 -0.23 -36.06 7.10
C LEU A 63 -1.11 -35.86 5.85
N ILE A 64 -2.39 -35.54 6.04
CA ILE A 64 -3.31 -35.21 4.94
C ILE A 64 -2.85 -33.94 4.21
N CYS A 65 -2.48 -32.89 4.93
CA CYS A 65 -1.96 -31.66 4.32
C CYS A 65 -0.65 -31.92 3.55
N LYS A 66 0.25 -32.75 4.11
CA LYS A 66 1.49 -33.20 3.46
C LYS A 66 1.20 -33.92 2.15
N LEU A 67 0.27 -34.88 2.14
CA LEU A 67 -0.12 -35.62 0.94
C LEU A 67 -0.83 -34.73 -0.09
N ALA A 68 -1.70 -33.81 0.33
CA ALA A 68 -2.37 -32.85 -0.55
C ALA A 68 -1.39 -31.85 -1.21
N GLY A 69 -0.32 -31.52 -0.49
CA GLY A 69 0.78 -30.67 -0.98
C GLY A 69 1.66 -31.38 -2.01
N LEU A 70 2.01 -32.64 -1.75
CA LEU A 70 2.99 -33.39 -2.55
C LEU A 70 2.36 -34.18 -3.72
N VAL A 71 1.14 -34.68 -3.56
CA VAL A 71 0.48 -35.56 -4.55
C VAL A 71 -0.70 -34.85 -5.21
N ARG A 72 -0.43 -34.14 -6.31
CA ARG A 72 -1.39 -33.24 -6.99
C ARG A 72 -2.74 -33.87 -7.33
N PHE A 73 -2.79 -35.15 -7.71
CA PHE A 73 -4.06 -35.81 -8.07
C PHE A 73 -4.94 -36.15 -6.86
N LEU A 74 -4.37 -36.25 -5.64
CA LEU A 74 -5.13 -36.44 -4.40
C LEU A 74 -5.72 -35.14 -3.87
N ARG A 75 -5.17 -33.98 -4.28
CA ARG A 75 -5.56 -32.66 -3.76
C ARG A 75 -7.07 -32.40 -3.79
N PRO A 76 -7.83 -32.65 -4.87
CA PRO A 76 -9.27 -32.35 -4.88
C PRO A 76 -10.04 -33.08 -3.77
N THR A 77 -9.71 -34.35 -3.54
CA THR A 77 -10.33 -35.16 -2.48
C THR A 77 -9.88 -34.68 -1.10
N LEU A 78 -8.56 -34.54 -0.90
CA LEU A 78 -8.01 -34.16 0.41
C LEU A 78 -8.37 -32.73 0.81
N SER A 79 -8.50 -31.79 -0.13
CA SER A 79 -8.99 -30.44 0.16
C SER A 79 -10.38 -30.45 0.79
N LYS A 80 -11.26 -31.38 0.39
CA LYS A 80 -12.59 -31.53 1.01
C LYS A 80 -12.47 -32.03 2.44
N THR A 81 -11.64 -33.04 2.68
CA THR A 81 -11.39 -33.58 4.03
C THR A 81 -10.75 -32.54 4.95
N ILE A 82 -9.76 -31.79 4.44
CA ILE A 82 -9.14 -30.66 5.14
C ILE A 82 -10.21 -29.67 5.56
N ALA A 83 -11.03 -29.17 4.62
CA ALA A 83 -12.10 -28.21 4.91
C ALA A 83 -13.09 -28.71 5.97
N MET A 84 -13.42 -30.00 5.96
CA MET A 84 -14.31 -30.62 6.95
C MET A 84 -13.68 -30.73 8.34
N ALA A 85 -12.36 -30.90 8.43
CA ALA A 85 -11.64 -31.03 9.70
C ALA A 85 -11.39 -29.68 10.40
N LEU A 86 -11.28 -28.57 9.64
CA LEU A 86 -10.92 -27.23 10.18
C LEU A 86 -11.75 -26.78 11.39
N PRO A 87 -13.10 -26.90 11.40
CA PRO A 87 -13.92 -26.45 12.54
C PRO A 87 -13.70 -27.26 13.82
N SER A 88 -12.92 -28.33 13.74
CA SER A 88 -12.68 -29.29 14.82
C SER A 88 -11.22 -29.42 15.22
N LEU A 89 -10.33 -28.61 14.62
CA LEU A 89 -8.91 -28.68 14.95
C LEU A 89 -8.67 -28.26 16.40
N PRO A 90 -7.75 -28.94 17.11
CA PRO A 90 -7.26 -28.47 18.40
C PRO A 90 -6.69 -27.06 18.27
N ALA A 91 -6.89 -26.22 19.28
CA ALA A 91 -6.49 -24.81 19.23
C ALA A 91 -4.98 -24.58 19.03
N SER A 92 -4.13 -25.54 19.38
CA SER A 92 -2.67 -25.40 19.36
C SER A 92 -1.94 -26.49 18.58
N LEU A 93 -1.08 -26.05 17.67
CA LEU A 93 -0.13 -26.88 16.93
C LEU A 93 1.02 -27.40 17.81
N GLN A 94 1.21 -26.84 19.01
CA GLN A 94 2.30 -27.23 19.90
C GLN A 94 2.15 -28.65 20.48
N SER A 95 1.00 -29.28 20.27
CA SER A 95 0.80 -30.71 20.58
C SER A 95 1.57 -31.65 19.63
N LEU A 96 1.99 -31.16 18.45
CA LEU A 96 2.89 -31.88 17.54
C LEU A 96 4.35 -31.61 17.94
N SER A 97 5.10 -32.65 18.31
CA SER A 97 6.50 -32.52 18.69
C SER A 97 7.41 -32.17 17.51
N GLU A 98 7.18 -32.80 16.36
CA GLU A 98 8.01 -32.65 15.17
C GLU A 98 7.71 -31.34 14.42
N VAL A 99 8.78 -30.63 14.05
CA VAL A 99 8.70 -29.37 13.31
C VAL A 99 8.07 -29.57 11.93
N ASP A 100 8.37 -30.69 11.27
CA ASP A 100 7.82 -31.04 9.95
C ASP A 100 6.31 -31.20 10.02
N ASP A 101 5.80 -31.85 11.06
CA ASP A 101 4.36 -32.04 11.24
C ASP A 101 3.64 -30.72 11.52
N ARG A 102 4.21 -29.85 12.37
CA ARG A 102 3.68 -28.49 12.56
C ARG A 102 3.65 -27.69 11.27
N PHE A 103 4.70 -27.82 10.45
CA PHE A 103 4.79 -27.14 9.16
C PHE A 103 3.68 -27.60 8.22
N TYR A 104 3.49 -28.90 8.01
CA TYR A 104 2.45 -29.37 7.11
C TYR A 104 1.05 -29.07 7.63
N ALA A 105 0.81 -29.19 8.94
CA ALA A 105 -0.45 -28.75 9.53
C ALA A 105 -0.72 -27.26 9.25
N ALA A 106 0.30 -26.39 9.30
CA ALA A 106 0.17 -24.96 8.99
C ALA A 106 -0.17 -24.65 7.52
N THR A 107 0.00 -25.58 6.58
CA THR A 107 -0.27 -25.35 5.14
C THR A 107 -1.75 -25.45 4.75
N PHE A 108 -2.66 -25.74 5.70
CA PHE A 108 -4.07 -26.02 5.41
C PHE A 108 -4.76 -24.93 4.57
N TRP A 109 -4.40 -23.67 4.78
CA TRP A 109 -5.01 -22.50 4.15
C TRP A 109 -4.80 -22.49 2.62
N ARG A 110 -3.79 -23.20 2.12
CA ARG A 110 -3.54 -23.39 0.68
C ARG A 110 -4.62 -24.23 0.00
N PHE A 111 -5.34 -25.04 0.77
CA PHE A 111 -6.33 -25.99 0.30
C PHE A 111 -7.77 -25.55 0.61
N ALA A 112 -7.94 -24.88 1.74
CA ALA A 112 -9.23 -24.42 2.25
C ALA A 112 -9.04 -23.09 3.00
N PRO A 113 -8.88 -21.96 2.29
CA PRO A 113 -8.79 -20.64 2.93
C PRO A 113 -10.15 -20.29 3.54
N ASP A 114 -10.16 -19.97 4.83
CA ASP A 114 -11.38 -19.59 5.57
C ASP A 114 -11.07 -18.47 6.57
N GLN A 115 -11.88 -17.40 6.52
CA GLN A 115 -11.78 -16.26 7.43
C GLN A 115 -12.06 -16.64 8.89
N SER A 116 -12.76 -17.74 9.15
CA SER A 116 -12.97 -18.23 10.52
C SER A 116 -11.66 -18.62 11.24
N LEU A 117 -10.59 -18.83 10.48
CA LEU A 117 -9.31 -19.36 11.00
C LEU A 117 -8.26 -18.28 11.27
N VAL A 118 -8.62 -17.00 11.15
CA VAL A 118 -7.68 -15.89 11.43
C VAL A 118 -7.10 -15.95 12.85
N THR A 119 -7.92 -16.27 13.85
CA THR A 119 -7.47 -16.42 15.25
C THR A 119 -6.57 -17.63 15.42
N PHE A 120 -6.91 -18.76 14.77
CA PHE A 120 -6.05 -19.95 14.81
C PHE A 120 -4.66 -19.67 14.23
N LEU A 121 -4.61 -18.99 13.08
CA LEU A 121 -3.37 -18.62 12.41
C LEU A 121 -2.54 -17.63 13.23
N SER A 122 -3.16 -16.58 13.78
CA SER A 122 -2.46 -15.56 14.57
C SER A 122 -1.95 -16.12 15.90
N ASP A 123 -2.76 -16.90 16.62
CA ASP A 123 -2.38 -17.51 17.90
C ASP A 123 -1.23 -18.50 17.74
N ASN A 124 -1.30 -19.38 16.74
CA ASN A 124 -0.23 -20.33 16.49
C ASN A 124 1.04 -19.67 15.94
N ALA A 125 0.91 -18.59 15.14
CA ALA A 125 2.07 -17.82 14.69
C ALA A 125 2.77 -17.12 15.86
N ALA A 126 2.01 -16.59 16.82
CA ALA A 126 2.55 -15.97 18.02
C ALA A 126 3.10 -17.00 19.02
N ALA A 127 2.47 -18.17 19.15
CA ALA A 127 2.88 -19.22 20.07
C ALA A 127 4.15 -19.95 19.61
N GLU A 128 4.35 -20.14 18.30
CA GLU A 128 5.47 -20.91 17.76
C GLU A 128 6.80 -20.37 18.29
N GLU A 129 7.65 -21.24 18.84
CA GLU A 129 8.87 -20.80 19.50
C GLU A 129 10.05 -20.69 18.57
N THR A 130 10.39 -21.78 17.90
CA THR A 130 11.69 -21.99 17.26
C THR A 130 11.57 -22.30 15.78
N ALA A 131 10.42 -22.78 15.30
CA ALA A 131 10.24 -23.18 13.92
C ALA A 131 9.85 -21.98 13.03
N GLU A 132 10.85 -21.23 12.55
CA GLU A 132 10.61 -20.05 11.73
C GLU A 132 9.87 -20.34 10.42
N LEU A 133 10.06 -21.52 9.83
CA LEU A 133 9.32 -21.93 8.62
C LEU A 133 7.83 -22.13 8.91
N VAL A 134 7.48 -22.69 10.07
CA VAL A 134 6.09 -22.85 10.51
C VAL A 134 5.46 -21.48 10.72
N ARG A 135 6.17 -20.57 11.42
CA ARG A 135 5.68 -19.21 11.64
C ARG A 135 5.44 -18.46 10.34
N LYS A 136 6.38 -18.55 9.40
CA LYS A 136 6.24 -17.94 8.06
C LYS A 136 5.00 -18.47 7.34
N GLU A 137 4.79 -19.78 7.37
CA GLU A 137 3.62 -20.40 6.75
C GLU A 137 2.29 -19.92 7.36
N LEU A 138 2.24 -19.81 8.69
CA LEU A 138 1.05 -19.32 9.41
C LEU A 138 0.77 -17.85 9.11
N VAL A 139 1.80 -17.01 9.06
CA VAL A 139 1.66 -15.59 8.74
C VAL A 139 1.30 -15.37 7.27
N GLU A 140 1.85 -16.15 6.35
CA GLU A 140 1.44 -16.13 4.93
C GLU A 140 -0.04 -16.50 4.77
N GLY A 141 -0.48 -17.55 5.48
CA GLY A 141 -1.90 -17.90 5.55
C GLY A 141 -2.75 -16.78 6.11
N LEU A 142 -2.30 -16.14 7.20
CA LEU A 142 -3.02 -15.04 7.85
C LEU A 142 -3.18 -13.82 6.92
N VAL A 143 -2.10 -13.44 6.23
CA VAL A 143 -2.14 -12.36 5.23
C VAL A 143 -3.04 -12.73 4.06
N THR A 144 -2.97 -13.98 3.59
CA THR A 144 -3.80 -14.45 2.48
C THR A 144 -5.30 -14.44 2.82
N VAL A 145 -5.66 -14.82 4.04
CA VAL A 145 -7.06 -14.87 4.50
C VAL A 145 -7.63 -13.48 4.82
N THR A 146 -6.82 -12.59 5.41
CA THR A 146 -7.25 -11.21 5.74
C THR A 146 -7.19 -10.26 4.56
N GLY A 147 -6.29 -10.49 3.61
CA GLY A 147 -6.04 -9.65 2.44
C GLY A 147 -5.27 -8.36 2.71
N HIS A 148 -5.05 -7.99 3.99
CA HIS A 148 -4.47 -6.71 4.39
C HIS A 148 -3.42 -6.87 5.51
N TYR A 149 -2.29 -6.15 5.38
CA TYR A 149 -1.23 -6.20 6.38
C TYR A 149 -1.59 -5.50 7.70
N ASP A 150 -2.38 -4.42 7.66
CA ASP A 150 -2.84 -3.74 8.88
C ASP A 150 -3.70 -4.64 9.79
N GLN A 151 -4.62 -5.42 9.21
CA GLN A 151 -5.42 -6.40 9.93
C GLN A 151 -4.56 -7.56 10.45
N THR A 152 -3.61 -8.04 9.64
CA THR A 152 -2.64 -9.06 10.07
C THR A 152 -1.85 -8.60 11.30
N LEU A 153 -1.34 -7.36 11.29
CA LEU A 153 -0.60 -6.80 12.42
C LEU A 153 -1.45 -6.68 13.68
N ARG A 154 -2.73 -6.27 13.55
CA ARG A 154 -3.66 -6.19 14.70
C ARG A 154 -3.89 -7.56 15.33
N LEU A 155 -4.19 -8.58 14.53
CA LEU A 155 -4.42 -9.94 15.01
C LEU A 155 -3.16 -10.55 15.64
N LEU A 156 -2.00 -10.36 15.02
CA LEU A 156 -0.73 -10.79 15.62
C LEU A 156 -0.44 -10.05 16.92
N ASN A 157 -0.75 -8.76 17.02
CA ASN A 157 -0.59 -7.99 18.24
C ASN A 157 -1.48 -8.55 19.36
N GLU A 158 -2.76 -8.80 19.09
CA GLU A 158 -3.70 -9.41 20.05
C GLU A 158 -3.18 -10.77 20.54
N SER A 159 -2.74 -11.64 19.63
CA SER A 159 -2.17 -12.95 19.96
C SER A 159 -0.85 -12.84 20.73
N LEU A 160 0.03 -11.87 20.40
CA LEU A 160 1.26 -11.62 21.17
C LEU A 160 0.93 -11.14 22.60
N HIS A 161 -0.13 -10.36 22.74
CA HIS A 161 -0.60 -9.82 24.02
C HIS A 161 -1.25 -10.86 24.94
N SER A 162 -1.67 -12.01 24.39
CA SER A 162 -2.25 -13.10 25.17
C SER A 162 -1.17 -14.01 25.77
N ILE A 163 0.06 -13.97 25.26
CA ILE A 163 1.16 -14.83 25.71
C ILE A 163 1.67 -14.38 27.09
N ARG A 164 1.69 -15.32 28.03
CA ARG A 164 2.32 -15.15 29.34
C ARG A 164 3.69 -15.83 29.34
N PHE A 165 4.71 -15.10 29.76
CA PHE A 165 6.06 -15.63 29.96
C PHE A 165 6.35 -15.73 31.46
N GLU A 166 6.73 -16.93 31.90
CA GLU A 166 7.17 -17.18 33.29
C GLU A 166 8.68 -16.94 33.48
N ALA A 167 9.39 -16.44 32.45
CA ALA A 167 10.83 -16.23 32.46
C ALA A 167 11.25 -15.01 33.30
N GLU A 168 12.45 -15.06 33.88
CA GLU A 168 13.07 -13.98 34.66
C GLU A 168 13.25 -12.66 33.87
N ASP A 169 13.34 -12.78 32.54
CA ASP A 169 13.31 -11.66 31.58
C ASP A 169 12.23 -11.89 30.52
N ALA A 170 10.98 -11.81 30.97
CA ALA A 170 9.79 -11.85 30.12
C ALA A 170 9.85 -10.81 28.99
N GLY A 171 10.39 -9.61 29.27
CA GLY A 171 10.58 -8.52 28.29
C GLY A 171 11.44 -8.94 27.10
N SER A 172 12.60 -9.55 27.33
CA SER A 172 13.43 -10.07 26.23
C SER A 172 12.77 -11.21 25.46
N SER A 173 11.95 -12.02 26.13
CA SER A 173 11.24 -13.12 25.50
C SER A 173 10.17 -12.62 24.53
N ILE A 174 9.35 -11.64 24.96
CA ILE A 174 8.37 -11.00 24.07
C ILE A 174 9.06 -10.21 22.95
N ALA A 175 10.19 -9.53 23.21
CA ALA A 175 10.94 -8.81 22.16
C ALA A 175 11.40 -9.76 21.04
N ARG A 176 11.98 -10.91 21.41
CA ARG A 176 12.39 -11.95 20.43
C ARG A 176 11.18 -12.50 19.68
N ARG A 177 10.05 -12.72 20.37
CA ARG A 177 8.83 -13.22 19.74
C ARG A 177 8.25 -12.21 18.74
N LEU A 178 8.11 -10.96 19.16
CA LEU A 178 7.69 -9.85 18.31
C LEU A 178 8.56 -9.76 17.05
N ARG A 179 9.89 -9.74 17.22
CA ARG A 179 10.84 -9.72 16.11
C ARG A 179 10.56 -10.85 15.11
N ARG A 180 10.39 -12.08 15.59
CA ARG A 180 10.14 -13.24 14.71
C ARG A 180 8.80 -13.13 13.98
N CYS A 181 7.75 -12.65 14.63
CA CYS A 181 6.46 -12.39 13.98
C CYS A 181 6.56 -11.30 12.91
N LEU A 182 7.19 -10.17 13.20
CA LEU A 182 7.39 -9.10 12.23
C LEU A 182 8.26 -9.54 11.05
N ALA A 183 9.29 -10.35 11.30
CA ALA A 183 10.11 -10.94 10.24
C ALA A 183 9.32 -11.89 9.33
N ALA A 184 8.35 -12.61 9.89
CA ALA A 184 7.42 -13.44 9.10
C ALA A 184 6.45 -12.58 8.27
N VAL A 185 5.95 -11.45 8.80
CA VAL A 185 5.13 -10.49 8.05
C VAL A 185 5.94 -9.84 6.92
N ARG A 186 7.19 -9.47 7.18
CA ARG A 186 8.09 -8.96 6.14
C ARG A 186 8.40 -10.02 5.09
N HIS A 187 8.43 -11.29 5.46
CA HIS A 187 8.65 -12.37 4.50
C HIS A 187 7.48 -12.48 3.51
N SER A 188 6.24 -12.40 3.98
CA SER A 188 5.05 -12.46 3.12
C SER A 188 4.90 -11.26 2.20
N MET A 189 5.55 -10.13 2.52
CA MET A 189 5.68 -8.96 1.64
C MET A 189 6.53 -9.22 0.38
N GLY A 190 7.45 -10.17 0.42
CA GLY A 190 8.32 -10.50 -0.72
C GLY A 190 7.68 -11.42 -1.76
N GLU A 191 6.47 -11.91 -1.54
CA GLU A 191 5.80 -12.85 -2.45
C GLU A 191 5.17 -12.16 -3.67
N THR A 192 4.97 -12.93 -4.75
CA THR A 192 4.62 -12.41 -6.09
C THR A 192 3.23 -11.75 -6.16
N ILE A 193 2.39 -11.94 -5.14
CA ILE A 193 1.07 -11.35 -5.04
C ILE A 193 1.17 -10.14 -4.12
N ILE A 194 1.21 -8.94 -4.70
CA ILE A 194 1.20 -7.69 -3.93
C ILE A 194 -0.15 -7.60 -3.20
N ARG A 195 -0.13 -7.80 -1.88
CA ARG A 195 -1.28 -7.64 -0.99
C ARG A 195 -1.45 -6.17 -0.60
N ASP A 196 -2.61 -5.83 -0.05
CA ASP A 196 -2.85 -4.47 0.42
C ASP A 196 -2.20 -4.22 1.77
N MET A 197 -1.61 -3.04 1.93
CA MET A 197 -1.12 -2.59 3.23
C MET A 197 -2.30 -2.36 4.19
N GLY A 198 -3.46 -2.00 3.62
CA GLY A 198 -4.63 -1.55 4.35
C GLY A 198 -4.51 -0.08 4.73
N PRO A 199 -5.66 0.62 4.92
CA PRO A 199 -5.70 2.06 5.11
C PRO A 199 -5.09 2.52 6.44
N ARG A 200 -4.82 1.60 7.38
CA ARG A 200 -4.31 1.93 8.72
C ARG A 200 -3.06 1.15 9.08
N PHE A 201 -2.19 0.90 8.10
CA PHE A 201 -0.95 0.17 8.32
C PHE A 201 -0.03 0.83 9.35
N GLY A 202 0.24 2.13 9.19
CA GLY A 202 1.08 2.90 10.12
C GLY A 202 0.58 2.82 11.56
N ASP A 203 -0.73 3.02 11.75
CA ASP A 203 -1.41 2.89 13.04
C ASP A 203 -1.29 1.49 13.64
N ALA A 204 -1.51 0.44 12.82
CA ALA A 204 -1.43 -0.94 13.28
C ALA A 204 -0.01 -1.28 13.74
N LEU A 205 1.01 -0.88 12.98
CA LEU A 205 2.40 -1.09 13.35
C LEU A 205 2.81 -0.29 14.59
N ARG A 206 2.35 0.97 14.69
CA ARG A 206 2.54 1.79 15.90
C ARG A 206 1.94 1.12 17.13
N GLU A 207 0.74 0.57 17.02
CA GLU A 207 0.07 -0.08 18.14
C GLU A 207 0.80 -1.34 18.60
N VAL A 208 1.31 -2.15 17.66
CA VAL A 208 2.18 -3.30 17.96
C VAL A 208 3.38 -2.87 18.81
N VAL A 209 4.06 -1.79 18.41
CA VAL A 209 5.25 -1.27 19.12
C VAL A 209 4.89 -0.70 20.49
N ARG A 210 3.78 0.05 20.56
CA ARG A 210 3.30 0.67 21.81
C ARG A 210 2.92 -0.38 22.86
N GLN A 211 2.30 -1.48 22.43
CA GLN A 211 1.82 -2.53 23.34
C GLN A 211 2.86 -3.62 23.64
N ALA A 212 3.94 -3.72 22.86
CA ALA A 212 4.92 -4.81 22.93
C ALA A 212 5.41 -5.16 24.36
N PHE A 213 5.56 -4.15 25.21
CA PHE A 213 6.14 -4.31 26.56
C PHE A 213 5.20 -3.90 27.68
N SER A 214 3.91 -3.63 27.41
CA SER A 214 3.01 -3.10 28.43
C SER A 214 2.69 -4.10 29.55
N GLN A 215 2.77 -5.41 29.26
CA GLN A 215 2.51 -6.48 30.23
C GLN A 215 3.76 -7.03 30.90
N THR A 216 4.88 -7.11 30.17
CA THR A 216 6.12 -7.75 30.63
C THR A 216 7.15 -6.77 31.19
N GLY A 217 6.94 -5.46 30.97
CA GLY A 217 7.98 -4.45 31.14
C GLY A 217 9.02 -4.49 30.02
N ARG A 218 9.89 -3.48 30.01
CA ARG A 218 10.97 -3.33 29.01
C ARG A 218 12.00 -4.47 29.13
N PRO A 219 12.57 -4.96 28.01
CA PRO A 219 13.62 -5.98 28.05
C PRO A 219 14.82 -5.53 28.89
N LYS A 220 15.35 -6.41 29.75
CA LYS A 220 16.61 -6.12 30.48
C LYS A 220 17.81 -6.17 29.54
N MET A 221 17.77 -7.04 28.53
CA MET A 221 18.83 -7.14 27.52
C MET A 221 18.61 -6.14 26.38
N ASN A 222 19.49 -5.13 26.28
CA ASN A 222 19.46 -4.14 25.20
C ASN A 222 19.46 -4.76 23.80
N LYS A 223 20.19 -5.87 23.60
CA LYS A 223 20.26 -6.58 22.32
C LYS A 223 18.89 -7.07 21.83
N ALA A 224 18.06 -7.64 22.70
CA ALA A 224 16.75 -8.16 22.29
C ALA A 224 15.80 -7.02 21.87
N ARG A 225 15.87 -5.90 22.60
CA ARG A 225 15.14 -4.66 22.29
C ARG A 225 15.60 -4.05 20.95
N GLU A 226 16.90 -3.92 20.74
CA GLU A 226 17.50 -3.39 19.50
C GLU A 226 17.18 -4.27 18.29
N GLU A 227 17.28 -5.59 18.41
CA GLU A 227 16.93 -6.51 17.31
C GLU A 227 15.44 -6.45 16.95
N ALA A 228 14.55 -6.29 17.93
CA ALA A 228 13.12 -6.10 17.67
C ALA A 228 12.85 -4.75 17.01
N ALA A 229 13.49 -3.68 17.49
CA ALA A 229 13.37 -2.35 16.90
C ALA A 229 13.87 -2.32 15.46
N LEU A 230 15.00 -2.97 15.18
CA LEU A 230 15.55 -3.07 13.83
C LEU A 230 14.59 -3.78 12.87
N GLU A 231 13.89 -4.82 13.33
CA GLU A 231 12.90 -5.50 12.50
C GLU A 231 11.66 -4.64 12.23
N VAL A 232 11.22 -3.83 13.20
CA VAL A 232 10.16 -2.81 12.98
C VAL A 232 10.55 -1.86 11.86
N ILE A 233 11.77 -1.31 11.92
CA ILE A 233 12.30 -0.39 10.90
C ILE A 233 12.41 -1.08 9.55
N THR A 234 12.91 -2.31 9.53
CA THR A 234 13.06 -3.08 8.29
C THR A 234 11.70 -3.40 7.65
N LEU A 235 10.68 -3.73 8.45
CA LEU A 235 9.31 -3.92 8.00
C LEU A 235 8.71 -2.62 7.43
N LEU A 236 8.89 -1.49 8.13
CA LEU A 236 8.44 -0.18 7.68
C LEU A 236 9.08 0.21 6.34
N THR A 237 10.40 0.08 6.23
CA THR A 237 11.13 0.32 4.96
C THR A 237 10.63 -0.59 3.84
N THR A 238 10.35 -1.87 4.13
CA THR A 238 9.81 -2.81 3.14
C THR A 238 8.43 -2.35 2.65
N ALA A 239 7.54 -1.94 3.56
CA ALA A 239 6.21 -1.42 3.24
C ALA A 239 6.26 -0.18 2.34
N VAL A 240 7.09 0.81 2.71
CA VAL A 240 7.30 2.06 1.97
C VAL A 240 7.80 1.78 0.55
N ARG A 241 8.72 0.82 0.38
CA ARG A 241 9.29 0.45 -0.92
C ARG A 241 8.36 -0.37 -1.79
N MET A 242 7.44 -1.12 -1.20
CA MET A 242 6.43 -1.88 -1.94
C MET A 242 5.31 -1.00 -2.50
N ARG A 243 4.94 0.06 -1.77
CA ARG A 243 3.86 0.96 -2.17
C ARG A 243 4.23 2.41 -1.96
N LEU A 244 4.52 3.09 -3.07
CA LEU A 244 4.89 4.50 -3.06
C LEU A 244 3.81 5.40 -2.40
N SER A 245 2.53 5.06 -2.48
CA SER A 245 1.45 5.83 -1.82
C SER A 245 1.67 5.92 -0.30
N VAL A 246 2.11 4.82 0.31
CA VAL A 246 2.35 4.70 1.76
C VAL A 246 3.55 5.56 2.19
N ALA A 247 4.50 5.81 1.29
CA ALA A 247 5.68 6.66 1.55
C ALA A 247 5.34 8.14 1.79
N PHE A 248 4.23 8.63 1.23
CA PHE A 248 3.84 10.04 1.35
C PHE A 248 2.89 10.30 2.52
N GLU A 249 2.33 9.25 3.10
CA GLU A 249 1.43 9.32 4.25
C GLU A 249 2.26 9.48 5.53
N GLY A 250 2.18 10.64 6.17
CA GLY A 250 2.91 10.91 7.41
C GLY A 250 2.59 9.92 8.54
N GLU A 251 1.34 9.46 8.60
CA GLU A 251 0.85 8.47 9.57
C GLU A 251 1.59 7.13 9.49
N THR A 252 2.11 6.76 8.31
CA THR A 252 2.95 5.57 8.09
C THR A 252 4.16 5.55 9.04
N TYR A 253 4.74 6.72 9.30
CA TYR A 253 5.96 6.86 10.10
C TYR A 253 5.69 7.11 11.59
N SER A 254 4.41 7.16 12.01
CA SER A 254 4.01 7.39 13.40
C SER A 254 4.57 6.35 14.38
N VAL A 255 4.92 5.15 13.90
CA VAL A 255 5.61 4.11 14.67
C VAL A 255 6.95 4.58 15.25
N LEU A 256 7.66 5.49 14.58
CA LEU A 256 8.97 5.99 15.04
C LEU A 256 8.87 6.67 16.41
N PHE A 257 7.76 7.37 16.69
CA PHE A 257 7.53 8.01 17.98
C PHE A 257 7.38 6.97 19.10
N SER A 258 6.61 5.90 18.86
CA SER A 258 6.46 4.82 19.84
C SER A 258 7.73 3.98 19.99
N LEU A 259 8.53 3.86 18.92
CA LEU A 259 9.81 3.16 18.97
C LEU A 259 10.86 3.96 19.74
N ARG A 260 10.86 5.29 19.59
CA ARG A 260 11.75 6.21 20.33
C ARG A 260 11.62 6.03 21.85
N ASP A 261 10.41 5.75 22.33
CA ASP A 261 10.13 5.52 23.76
C ASP A 261 10.81 4.28 24.32
N TRP A 262 11.24 3.33 23.49
CA TRP A 262 11.97 2.13 23.94
C TRP A 262 13.39 2.46 24.41
N PHE A 263 13.94 3.60 24.00
CA PHE A 263 15.35 3.96 24.17
C PHE A 263 15.53 5.21 25.02
N GLU A 264 16.64 5.29 25.74
CA GLU A 264 17.13 6.56 26.27
C GLU A 264 17.70 7.42 25.13
N SER A 265 17.91 8.73 25.35
CA SER A 265 18.32 9.64 24.29
C SER A 265 19.65 9.27 23.63
N SER A 266 20.66 8.91 24.42
CA SER A 266 21.96 8.46 23.88
C SER A 266 21.87 7.13 23.13
N ASP A 267 21.06 6.19 23.64
CA ASP A 267 20.83 4.90 22.99
C ASP A 267 20.10 5.08 21.64
N TRP A 268 19.15 6.01 21.56
CA TRP A 268 18.43 6.30 20.32
C TRP A 268 19.35 6.88 19.25
N THR A 269 20.20 7.85 19.58
CA THR A 269 21.15 8.43 18.62
C THR A 269 22.08 7.35 18.07
N ARG A 270 22.59 6.45 18.92
CA ARG A 270 23.38 5.28 18.45
C ARG A 270 22.56 4.32 17.59
N PHE A 271 21.29 4.10 17.91
CA PHE A 271 20.40 3.26 17.11
C PHE A 271 20.12 3.87 15.73
N ALA A 272 19.94 5.19 15.66
CA ALA A 272 19.71 5.93 14.41
C ALA A 272 20.90 5.83 13.43
N GLU A 273 22.12 5.61 13.93
CA GLU A 273 23.31 5.39 13.09
C GLU A 273 23.31 4.04 12.36
N GLN A 274 22.44 3.10 12.75
CA GLN A 274 22.34 1.79 12.11
C GLN A 274 21.93 1.91 10.64
N HIS A 275 22.42 0.98 9.81
CA HIS A 275 22.20 1.03 8.37
C HIS A 275 20.71 1.08 7.97
N ALA A 276 19.85 0.28 8.60
CA ALA A 276 18.42 0.28 8.29
C ALA A 276 17.74 1.63 8.61
N MET A 277 18.14 2.29 9.70
CA MET A 277 17.65 3.62 10.05
C MET A 277 18.12 4.68 9.05
N LYS A 278 19.36 4.59 8.58
CA LYS A 278 19.87 5.46 7.51
C LYS A 278 19.12 5.27 6.19
N VAL A 279 18.80 4.02 5.84
CA VAL A 279 17.98 3.71 4.66
C VAL A 279 16.59 4.33 4.80
N LEU A 280 15.91 4.11 5.93
CA LEU A 280 14.60 4.71 6.18
C LEU A 280 14.66 6.24 6.16
N SER A 281 15.70 6.85 6.75
CA SER A 281 15.87 8.30 6.77
C SER A 281 16.01 8.89 5.36
N ASN A 282 16.70 8.20 4.46
CA ASN A 282 16.78 8.60 3.06
C ASN A 282 15.43 8.43 2.37
N ASP A 283 14.73 7.32 2.58
CA ASP A 283 13.40 7.10 2.00
C ASP A 283 12.39 8.19 2.48
N ILE A 284 12.47 8.62 3.75
CA ILE A 284 11.67 9.75 4.29
C ILE A 284 12.10 11.08 3.67
N ALA A 285 13.40 11.33 3.54
CA ALA A 285 13.92 12.56 2.94
C ALA A 285 13.48 12.71 1.49
N ASP A 286 13.50 11.63 0.70
CA ASP A 286 13.03 11.60 -0.68
C ASP A 286 11.52 11.87 -0.77
N ALA A 287 10.72 11.27 0.14
CA ALA A 287 9.28 11.54 0.21
C ALA A 287 8.98 13.00 0.58
N LEU A 288 9.73 13.55 1.55
CA LEU A 288 9.63 14.95 1.96
C LEU A 288 10.05 15.90 0.82
N GLU A 289 11.14 15.58 0.12
CA GLU A 289 11.62 16.33 -1.05
C GLU A 289 10.54 16.45 -2.12
N ILE A 290 9.88 15.33 -2.47
CA ILE A 290 8.79 15.33 -3.43
C ILE A 290 7.60 16.17 -2.91
N SER A 291 7.24 16.07 -1.62
CA SER A 291 6.17 16.88 -1.03
C SER A 291 6.43 18.38 -1.21
N VAL A 292 7.64 18.85 -0.86
CA VAL A 292 7.98 20.28 -0.97
C VAL A 292 8.08 20.73 -2.42
N ARG A 293 8.53 19.86 -3.34
CA ARG A 293 8.51 20.15 -4.79
C ARG A 293 7.10 20.33 -5.33
N THR A 294 6.12 19.66 -4.75
CA THR A 294 4.69 19.87 -5.08
C THR A 294 4.07 21.07 -4.38
N GLY A 295 4.86 21.84 -3.64
CA GLY A 295 4.41 23.05 -2.95
C GLY A 295 3.72 22.79 -1.61
N ARG A 296 3.88 21.59 -1.02
CA ARG A 296 3.19 21.18 0.20
C ARG A 296 4.17 20.95 1.34
N GLU A 297 3.90 21.61 2.47
CA GLU A 297 4.47 21.25 3.76
C GLU A 297 3.92 19.89 4.21
N ASN A 298 4.78 19.05 4.79
CA ASN A 298 4.38 17.81 5.42
C ASN A 298 5.10 17.69 6.75
N ARG A 299 4.39 18.06 7.82
CA ARG A 299 4.96 18.18 9.16
C ARG A 299 5.32 16.81 9.72
N GLU A 300 4.48 15.83 9.45
CA GLU A 300 4.63 14.46 9.92
C GLU A 300 5.89 13.81 9.32
N LEU A 301 6.14 13.99 8.01
CA LEU A 301 7.39 13.54 7.38
C LEU A 301 8.62 14.27 7.92
N LEU A 302 8.51 15.57 8.20
CA LEU A 302 9.61 16.35 8.77
C LEU A 302 9.96 15.90 10.19
N GLU A 303 8.95 15.65 11.03
CA GLU A 303 9.13 15.11 12.38
C GLU A 303 9.66 13.68 12.36
N ALA A 304 9.17 12.84 11.43
CA ALA A 304 9.69 11.49 11.21
C ALA A 304 11.16 11.50 10.79
N LEU A 305 11.56 12.42 9.90
CA LEU A 305 12.96 12.60 9.47
C LEU A 305 13.86 13.01 10.65
N SER A 306 13.39 13.93 11.50
CA SER A 306 14.11 14.33 12.71
C SER A 306 14.37 13.13 13.62
N LEU A 307 13.34 12.31 13.86
CA LEU A 307 13.47 11.11 14.67
C LEU A 307 14.39 10.07 14.04
N SER A 308 14.28 9.85 12.72
CA SER A 308 15.02 8.79 12.05
C SER A 308 16.52 9.08 11.94
N VAL A 309 16.88 10.35 11.83
CA VAL A 309 18.27 10.80 11.82
C VAL A 309 18.88 10.79 13.24
N GLY A 310 18.06 11.09 14.26
CA GLY A 310 18.43 10.92 15.68
C GLY A 310 19.41 11.96 16.25
N ASP A 311 19.92 12.87 15.41
CA ASP A 311 20.81 13.96 15.77
C ASP A 311 20.44 15.26 15.02
N GLU A 312 20.52 16.40 15.72
CA GLU A 312 20.05 17.70 15.20
C GLU A 312 20.99 18.28 14.14
N GLU A 313 22.29 18.00 14.22
CA GLU A 313 23.26 18.45 13.22
C GLU A 313 23.01 17.73 11.89
N HIS A 314 22.95 16.40 11.91
CA HIS A 314 22.62 15.61 10.72
C HIS A 314 21.21 15.91 10.18
N PHE A 315 20.23 16.20 11.05
CA PHE A 315 18.90 16.60 10.61
C PHE A 315 18.93 17.94 9.88
N ARG A 316 19.76 18.89 10.33
CA ARG A 316 19.98 20.15 9.62
C ARG A 316 20.65 19.94 8.27
N GLU A 317 21.70 19.10 8.22
CA GLU A 317 22.38 18.75 6.97
C GLU A 317 21.40 18.16 5.95
N LYS A 318 20.57 17.18 6.36
CA LYS A 318 19.55 16.58 5.49
C LYS A 318 18.56 17.60 4.93
N ARG A 319 18.15 18.58 5.74
CA ARG A 319 17.24 19.64 5.29
C ARG A 319 17.90 20.60 4.32
N GLU A 320 19.17 20.97 4.55
CA GLU A 320 19.92 21.78 3.59
C GLU A 320 20.18 21.02 2.28
N GLU A 321 20.47 19.71 2.33
CA GLU A 321 20.58 18.86 1.12
C GLU A 321 19.30 18.93 0.26
N ILE A 322 18.12 18.85 0.88
CA ILE A 322 16.83 18.96 0.18
C ILE A 322 16.68 20.36 -0.46
N ILE A 323 17.04 21.42 0.27
CA ILE A 323 16.94 22.80 -0.23
C ILE A 323 17.89 23.02 -1.41
N GLU A 324 19.15 22.60 -1.30
CA GLU A 324 20.19 22.79 -2.32
C GLU A 324 19.86 22.07 -3.62
N ARG A 325 19.26 20.86 -3.53
CA ARG A 325 18.81 20.10 -4.70
C ARG A 325 17.59 20.72 -5.40
N ASN A 326 16.88 21.63 -4.73
CA ASN A 326 15.61 22.18 -5.19
C ASN A 326 15.62 23.72 -5.26
N LEU A 327 16.42 24.25 -6.20
CA LEU A 327 16.61 25.70 -6.43
C LEU A 327 15.33 26.49 -6.78
N GLY A 328 14.20 25.81 -7.00
CA GLY A 328 12.89 26.41 -7.32
C GLY A 328 11.90 26.47 -6.15
N LEU A 329 12.29 26.07 -4.94
CA LEU A 329 11.40 26.13 -3.78
C LEU A 329 11.01 27.57 -3.44
N SER A 330 9.79 27.76 -2.93
CA SER A 330 9.36 29.06 -2.41
C SER A 330 10.19 29.45 -1.19
N GLU A 331 10.31 30.76 -0.96
CA GLU A 331 10.96 31.28 0.25
C GLU A 331 10.28 30.77 1.53
N GLU A 332 8.95 30.60 1.47
CA GLU A 332 8.14 30.04 2.55
C GLU A 332 8.54 28.59 2.88
N LEU A 333 8.59 27.70 1.89
CA LEU A 333 8.96 26.30 2.08
C LEU A 333 10.43 26.15 2.50
N THR A 334 11.31 27.01 1.97
CA THR A 334 12.72 27.05 2.37
C THR A 334 12.87 27.45 3.84
N ALA A 335 12.12 28.46 4.27
CA ALA A 335 12.12 28.89 5.67
C ALA A 335 11.49 27.85 6.59
N TRP A 336 10.39 27.21 6.16
CA TRP A 336 9.76 26.10 6.87
C TRP A 336 10.73 24.93 7.07
N LEU A 337 11.41 24.47 6.01
CA LEU A 337 12.44 23.43 6.10
C LEU A 337 13.57 23.86 7.05
N ARG A 338 13.98 25.12 7.06
CA ARG A 338 14.98 25.64 8.02
C ARG A 338 14.46 25.81 9.45
N GLY A 339 13.20 25.50 9.74
CA GLY A 339 12.57 25.72 11.04
C GLY A 339 12.44 27.21 11.41
N LYS A 340 12.53 28.11 10.43
CA LYS A 340 12.37 29.55 10.63
C LYS A 340 10.90 29.90 10.45
N ARG A 341 10.34 30.66 11.39
CA ARG A 341 9.07 31.34 11.14
C ARG A 341 9.28 32.35 10.03
N VAL A 342 8.60 32.16 8.91
CA VAL A 342 8.44 33.22 7.92
C VAL A 342 7.69 34.35 8.62
N SER A 343 8.38 35.45 8.90
CA SER A 343 7.68 36.71 9.06
C SER A 343 7.08 36.97 7.69
N ILE A 344 5.75 36.84 7.58
CA ILE A 344 5.00 37.21 6.37
C ILE A 344 5.23 38.71 6.16
N LYS A 345 6.34 39.03 5.51
CA LYS A 345 6.63 40.36 4.99
C LYS A 345 6.30 40.33 3.51
N THR A 346 5.12 40.89 3.26
CA THR A 346 4.64 41.55 2.04
C THR A 346 3.63 40.77 1.19
N SER A 347 2.47 41.41 1.06
CA SER A 347 1.33 41.15 0.17
C SER A 347 1.70 40.94 -1.31
N LEU A 348 2.92 41.28 -1.72
CA LEU A 348 3.39 41.19 -3.11
C LEU A 348 3.83 39.78 -3.53
N SER A 349 4.31 38.93 -2.60
CA SER A 349 4.74 37.56 -2.95
C SER A 349 3.54 36.60 -3.08
N THR A 350 2.54 36.74 -2.21
CA THR A 350 1.24 36.05 -2.28
C THR A 350 0.48 36.43 -3.54
N GLU A 351 0.49 37.71 -3.94
CA GLU A 351 -0.14 38.15 -5.19
C GLU A 351 0.52 37.50 -6.43
N SER A 352 1.84 37.29 -6.41
CA SER A 352 2.56 36.59 -7.49
C SER A 352 2.31 35.08 -7.54
N GLN A 353 2.04 34.44 -6.40
CA GLN A 353 1.71 33.02 -6.32
C GLN A 353 0.24 32.76 -6.63
N ILE A 354 -0.65 33.62 -6.14
CA ILE A 354 -2.07 33.65 -6.51
C ILE A 354 -2.20 33.86 -8.02
N GLY A 355 -1.51 34.85 -8.59
CA GLY A 355 -1.52 35.07 -10.03
C GLY A 355 -0.95 33.90 -10.86
N ARG A 356 0.04 33.17 -10.33
CA ARG A 356 0.54 31.93 -10.98
C ARG A 356 -0.48 30.80 -10.93
N MET A 357 -1.12 30.60 -9.78
CA MET A 357 -2.16 29.59 -9.60
C MET A 357 -3.41 29.88 -10.43
N GLU A 358 -3.87 31.14 -10.44
CA GLU A 358 -4.99 31.59 -11.29
C GLU A 358 -4.68 31.38 -12.78
N ASN A 359 -3.43 31.62 -13.20
CA ASN A 359 -3.00 31.30 -14.56
C ASN A 359 -3.05 29.80 -14.88
N SER A 360 -2.65 28.94 -13.94
CA SER A 360 -2.72 27.48 -14.10
C SER A 360 -4.17 26.99 -14.18
N VAL A 361 -5.05 27.46 -13.26
CA VAL A 361 -6.48 27.13 -13.29
C VAL A 361 -7.12 27.65 -14.57
N ALA A 362 -6.81 28.88 -15.00
CA ALA A 362 -7.29 29.42 -16.27
C ALA A 362 -6.85 28.60 -17.48
N SER A 363 -5.64 28.02 -17.45
CA SER A 363 -5.15 27.16 -18.52
C SER A 363 -5.89 25.82 -18.55
N LEU A 364 -6.15 25.23 -17.38
CA LEU A 364 -6.99 24.04 -17.23
C LEU A 364 -8.44 24.28 -17.69
N MET A 365 -9.02 25.46 -17.41
CA MET A 365 -10.36 25.81 -17.90
C MET A 365 -10.41 25.81 -19.43
N LEU A 366 -9.38 26.35 -20.09
CA LEU A 366 -9.31 26.37 -21.55
C LEU A 366 -9.11 24.96 -22.14
N GLU A 367 -8.20 24.18 -21.57
CA GLU A 367 -7.93 22.80 -22.01
C GLU A 367 -9.15 21.88 -21.83
N THR A 368 -9.80 21.95 -20.67
CA THR A 368 -11.02 21.18 -20.41
C THR A 368 -12.20 21.63 -21.27
N SER A 369 -12.28 22.91 -21.64
CA SER A 369 -13.31 23.38 -22.58
C SER A 369 -13.14 22.79 -23.98
N LEU A 370 -11.89 22.65 -24.44
CA LEU A 370 -11.58 22.02 -25.73
C LEU A 370 -11.87 20.52 -25.69
N LEU A 371 -11.45 19.84 -24.63
CA LEU A 371 -11.74 18.42 -24.41
C LEU A 371 -13.24 18.15 -24.29
N SER A 372 -14.00 19.05 -23.68
CA SER A 372 -15.45 18.96 -23.56
C SER A 372 -16.14 19.05 -24.93
N ALA A 373 -15.72 19.99 -25.78
CA ALA A 373 -16.23 20.09 -27.15
C ALA A 373 -15.95 18.82 -27.96
N GLN A 374 -14.73 18.27 -27.86
CA GLN A 374 -14.38 17.00 -28.52
C GLN A 374 -15.18 15.81 -27.96
N ALA A 375 -15.42 15.79 -26.64
CA ALA A 375 -16.23 14.76 -26.00
C ALA A 375 -17.70 14.84 -26.45
N GLU A 376 -18.23 16.05 -26.65
CA GLU A 376 -19.57 16.28 -27.19
C GLU A 376 -19.66 15.81 -28.65
N ASP A 377 -18.66 16.08 -29.49
CA ASP A 377 -18.60 15.55 -30.87
C ASP A 377 -18.57 14.01 -30.88
N ILE A 378 -17.78 13.39 -29.99
CA ILE A 378 -17.74 11.93 -29.84
C ILE A 378 -19.11 11.39 -29.38
N GLU A 379 -19.76 12.06 -28.44
CA GLU A 379 -21.03 11.62 -27.88
C GLU A 379 -22.19 11.78 -28.88
N THR A 380 -22.16 12.83 -29.70
CA THR A 380 -23.24 13.20 -30.62
C THR A 380 -23.08 12.62 -32.02
N GLU A 381 -21.85 12.42 -32.51
CA GLU A 381 -21.57 11.91 -33.86
C GLU A 381 -21.05 10.47 -33.84
N LEU A 382 -20.00 10.20 -33.05
CA LEU A 382 -19.29 8.93 -33.10
C LEU A 382 -20.03 7.79 -32.40
N LEU A 383 -20.59 8.04 -31.21
CA LEU A 383 -21.34 7.02 -30.46
C LEU A 383 -22.55 6.50 -31.24
N PRO A 384 -23.39 7.36 -31.87
CA PRO A 384 -24.47 6.91 -32.75
C PRO A 384 -23.96 6.19 -34.01
N ALA A 385 -22.87 6.65 -34.63
CA ALA A 385 -22.29 5.95 -35.78
C ALA A 385 -21.81 4.53 -35.41
N LEU A 386 -21.27 4.36 -34.20
CA LEU A 386 -20.87 3.05 -33.68
C LEU A 386 -22.08 2.15 -33.33
N ASP A 387 -23.31 2.68 -33.20
CA ASP A 387 -24.50 1.83 -32.98
C ASP A 387 -24.80 0.93 -34.19
N LEU A 388 -24.32 1.34 -35.37
CA LEU A 388 -24.45 0.58 -36.60
C LEU A 388 -23.53 -0.67 -36.64
N PHE A 389 -22.58 -0.78 -35.70
CA PHE A 389 -21.59 -1.86 -35.65
C PHE A 389 -21.67 -2.62 -34.32
N ALA A 390 -22.55 -3.62 -34.24
CA ALA A 390 -22.85 -4.41 -33.03
C ALA A 390 -21.63 -5.15 -32.40
N SER A 391 -20.52 -5.27 -33.12
CA SER A 391 -19.31 -5.98 -32.67
C SER A 391 -18.29 -5.10 -31.92
N ILE A 392 -18.49 -3.79 -31.83
CA ILE A 392 -17.54 -2.89 -31.18
C ILE A 392 -18.06 -2.53 -29.77
N PRO A 393 -17.35 -2.91 -28.69
CA PRO A 393 -17.75 -2.57 -27.33
C PRO A 393 -17.60 -1.07 -27.06
N LYS A 394 -18.65 -0.44 -26.51
CA LYS A 394 -18.73 1.02 -26.29
C LYS A 394 -18.46 1.43 -24.86
N GLU A 395 -18.50 0.47 -23.94
CA GLU A 395 -18.33 0.66 -22.51
C GLU A 395 -17.05 1.42 -22.15
N PRO A 396 -15.86 1.11 -22.75
CA PRO A 396 -14.64 1.86 -22.45
C PRO A 396 -14.72 3.33 -22.87
N LEU A 397 -15.36 3.62 -24.01
CA LEU A 397 -15.52 4.98 -24.53
C LEU A 397 -16.50 5.78 -23.66
N ASN A 398 -17.63 5.17 -23.27
CA ASN A 398 -18.58 5.76 -22.34
C ASN A 398 -17.95 6.05 -20.96
N GLN A 399 -17.06 5.18 -20.48
CA GLN A 399 -16.34 5.41 -19.23
C GLN A 399 -15.34 6.57 -19.35
N GLN A 400 -14.63 6.69 -20.47
CA GLN A 400 -13.75 7.82 -20.76
C GLN A 400 -14.53 9.16 -20.82
N LEU A 401 -15.67 9.21 -21.51
CA LEU A 401 -16.53 10.41 -21.57
C LEU A 401 -17.01 10.84 -20.19
N LYS A 402 -17.39 9.89 -19.33
CA LYS A 402 -17.75 10.17 -17.93
C LYS A 402 -16.59 10.77 -17.15
N THR A 403 -15.36 10.27 -17.34
CA THR A 403 -14.15 10.81 -16.71
C THR A 403 -13.90 12.24 -17.18
N ILE A 404 -14.01 12.53 -18.48
CA ILE A 404 -13.84 13.89 -19.03
C ILE A 404 -14.84 14.86 -18.42
N LYS A 405 -16.13 14.49 -18.35
CA LYS A 405 -17.19 15.31 -17.71
C LYS A 405 -16.90 15.55 -16.22
N SER A 406 -16.41 14.53 -15.51
CA SER A 406 -16.01 14.64 -14.11
C SER A 406 -14.84 15.61 -13.91
N VAL A 407 -13.79 15.50 -14.73
CA VAL A 407 -12.64 16.43 -14.70
C VAL A 407 -13.08 17.87 -14.98
N GLN A 408 -13.96 18.07 -15.97
CA GLN A 408 -14.52 19.38 -16.28
C GLN A 408 -15.29 19.98 -15.09
N SER A 409 -16.09 19.18 -14.39
CA SER A 409 -16.81 19.63 -13.19
C SER A 409 -15.84 20.09 -12.09
N HIS A 410 -14.81 19.29 -11.78
CA HIS A 410 -13.83 19.67 -10.75
C HIS A 410 -13.04 20.93 -11.12
N VAL A 411 -12.72 21.12 -12.41
CA VAL A 411 -12.06 22.36 -12.87
C VAL A 411 -13.01 23.56 -12.77
N ALA A 412 -14.31 23.38 -13.04
CA ALA A 412 -15.31 24.42 -12.86
C ALA A 412 -15.49 24.82 -11.38
N ASP A 413 -15.48 23.84 -10.47
CA ASP A 413 -15.56 24.09 -9.02
C ASP A 413 -14.33 24.88 -8.54
N LEU A 414 -13.12 24.48 -8.96
CA LEU A 414 -11.89 25.22 -8.67
C LEU A 414 -11.90 26.64 -9.24
N ALA A 415 -12.45 26.83 -10.44
CA ALA A 415 -12.59 28.16 -11.03
C ALA A 415 -13.59 29.03 -10.25
N PHE A 416 -14.70 28.45 -9.79
CA PHE A 416 -15.71 29.12 -8.99
C PHE A 416 -15.14 29.59 -7.65
N GLU A 417 -14.42 28.73 -6.92
CA GLU A 417 -13.74 29.09 -5.66
C GLU A 417 -12.74 30.25 -5.83
N ARG A 418 -12.23 30.45 -7.05
CA ARG A 418 -11.25 31.49 -7.40
C ARG A 418 -11.84 32.69 -8.13
N ASN A 419 -13.16 32.79 -8.25
CA ASN A 419 -13.86 33.86 -8.98
C ASN A 419 -13.36 34.02 -10.44
N LEU A 420 -12.95 32.92 -11.05
CA LEU A 420 -12.56 32.87 -12.46
C LEU A 420 -13.78 32.58 -13.33
N SER A 421 -13.90 33.28 -14.45
CA SER A 421 -14.96 33.03 -15.43
C SER A 421 -14.46 33.20 -16.85
N SER A 422 -15.07 32.49 -17.79
CA SER A 422 -14.78 32.63 -19.21
C SER A 422 -15.56 33.79 -19.82
N PHE A 423 -14.96 34.44 -20.83
CA PHE A 423 -15.62 35.47 -21.63
C PHE A 423 -15.34 35.27 -23.12
N GLY A 424 -16.29 35.75 -23.94
CA GLY A 424 -16.30 35.55 -25.38
C GLY A 424 -16.61 34.10 -25.76
N ARG A 425 -17.43 33.91 -26.80
CA ARG A 425 -17.70 32.57 -27.35
C ARG A 425 -16.89 32.36 -28.63
N PRO A 426 -16.28 31.18 -28.85
CA PRO A 426 -15.68 30.86 -30.14
C PRO A 426 -16.69 31.08 -31.28
N GLY A 427 -16.27 31.76 -32.34
CA GLY A 427 -17.10 32.14 -33.47
C GLY A 427 -17.73 33.54 -33.38
N GLU A 428 -17.77 34.16 -32.20
CA GLU A 428 -18.32 35.50 -31.98
C GLU A 428 -17.42 36.58 -32.60
N ILE A 429 -18.03 37.60 -33.20
CA ILE A 429 -17.34 38.75 -33.80
C ILE A 429 -17.41 39.91 -32.82
N VAL A 430 -16.25 40.40 -32.39
CA VAL A 430 -16.13 41.44 -31.38
C VAL A 430 -15.17 42.53 -31.85
N ARG A 431 -15.25 43.70 -31.20
CA ARG A 431 -14.27 44.77 -31.42
C ARG A 431 -12.94 44.38 -30.77
N TYR A 432 -11.83 44.58 -31.49
CA TYR A 432 -10.52 44.27 -30.95
C TYR A 432 -10.15 45.15 -29.75
N SER A 433 -9.47 44.56 -28.78
CA SER A 433 -8.99 45.18 -27.55
C SER A 433 -7.68 44.48 -27.18
N SER A 434 -6.57 45.20 -27.17
CA SER A 434 -5.25 44.63 -26.85
C SER A 434 -5.13 44.11 -25.41
N LEU A 435 -6.07 44.50 -24.53
CA LEU A 435 -6.14 44.02 -23.16
C LEU A 435 -6.80 42.64 -23.06
N GLU A 436 -7.81 42.38 -23.89
CA GLU A 436 -8.66 41.18 -23.81
C GLU A 436 -8.34 40.15 -24.91
N HIS A 437 -7.73 40.57 -26.00
CA HIS A 437 -7.55 39.77 -27.21
C HIS A 437 -6.07 39.59 -27.58
N GLN A 438 -5.74 38.41 -28.11
CA GLN A 438 -4.45 38.05 -28.67
C GLN A 438 -4.66 37.41 -30.04
N PHE A 439 -3.98 37.93 -31.07
CA PHE A 439 -4.02 37.33 -32.40
C PHE A 439 -3.28 35.98 -32.43
N GLU A 440 -3.80 35.06 -33.24
CA GLU A 440 -3.12 33.80 -33.56
C GLU A 440 -1.90 34.03 -34.47
N ASP A 441 -2.03 34.93 -35.45
CA ASP A 441 -0.93 35.40 -36.31
C ASP A 441 -0.71 36.91 -36.08
N GLU A 442 0.51 37.28 -35.67
CA GLU A 442 0.89 38.68 -35.43
C GLU A 442 0.78 39.56 -36.69
N ARG A 443 0.74 38.97 -37.89
CA ARG A 443 0.55 39.70 -39.15
C ARG A 443 -0.86 40.26 -39.34
N GLU A 444 -1.83 39.80 -38.54
CA GLU A 444 -3.23 40.25 -38.57
C GLU A 444 -3.50 41.45 -37.63
N LEU A 445 -2.44 42.02 -37.04
CA LEU A 445 -2.51 43.20 -36.19
C LEU A 445 -3.02 44.43 -36.98
N GLY A 446 -4.17 44.97 -36.57
CA GLY A 446 -4.71 46.24 -37.07
C GLY A 446 -6.21 46.22 -37.39
N SER A 447 -6.83 45.05 -37.47
CA SER A 447 -8.25 44.93 -37.79
C SER A 447 -9.14 45.40 -36.62
N PRO A 448 -10.14 46.29 -36.85
CA PRO A 448 -10.99 46.82 -35.79
C PRO A 448 -11.99 45.79 -35.25
N THR A 449 -12.32 44.78 -36.06
CA THR A 449 -13.22 43.67 -35.74
C THR A 449 -12.51 42.35 -35.92
N VAL A 450 -12.66 41.47 -34.94
CA VAL A 450 -11.98 40.17 -34.88
C VAL A 450 -12.95 39.06 -34.54
N LYS A 451 -12.70 37.87 -35.06
CA LYS A 451 -13.46 36.66 -34.74
C LYS A 451 -12.75 35.88 -33.64
N LEU A 452 -13.47 35.57 -32.57
CA LEU A 452 -12.96 34.77 -31.47
C LEU A 452 -12.74 33.32 -31.91
N LEU A 453 -11.52 32.82 -31.75
CA LEU A 453 -11.13 31.44 -31.95
C LEU A 453 -11.23 30.63 -30.66
N ARG A 454 -10.88 31.26 -29.53
CA ARG A 454 -10.93 30.66 -28.20
C ARG A 454 -11.33 31.73 -27.20
N SER A 455 -12.18 31.37 -26.24
CA SER A 455 -12.55 32.23 -25.12
C SER A 455 -11.34 32.73 -24.31
N GLY A 456 -11.51 33.87 -23.64
CA GLY A 456 -10.58 34.35 -22.63
C GLY A 456 -11.06 33.98 -21.23
N ILE A 457 -10.19 34.16 -20.23
CA ILE A 457 -10.50 33.96 -18.82
C ILE A 457 -10.24 35.26 -18.05
N LEU A 458 -11.20 35.65 -17.22
CA LEU A 458 -11.12 36.81 -16.33
C LEU A 458 -11.27 36.39 -14.87
N SER A 459 -10.61 37.13 -13.98
CA SER A 459 -10.80 37.11 -12.53
C SER A 459 -11.63 38.33 -12.12
N ILE A 460 -12.59 38.13 -11.23
CA ILE A 460 -13.38 39.21 -10.63
C ILE A 460 -12.84 39.46 -9.22
N ALA A 461 -12.11 40.56 -9.04
CA ALA A 461 -11.60 40.95 -7.74
C ALA A 461 -12.75 41.36 -6.80
N SER A 462 -12.51 41.32 -5.49
CA SER A 462 -13.51 41.62 -4.44
C SER A 462 -14.12 43.03 -4.52
N ASN A 463 -13.46 43.94 -5.26
CA ASN A 463 -13.91 45.30 -5.54
C ASN A 463 -14.75 45.41 -6.85
N GLY A 464 -15.06 44.29 -7.50
CA GLY A 464 -15.80 44.22 -8.77
C GLY A 464 -14.95 44.50 -10.01
N GLN A 465 -13.65 44.72 -9.87
CA GLN A 465 -12.74 44.94 -11.00
C GLN A 465 -12.50 43.64 -11.75
N ARG A 466 -12.63 43.70 -13.08
CA ARG A 466 -12.31 42.58 -13.97
C ARG A 466 -10.84 42.63 -14.37
N ILE A 467 -10.14 41.53 -14.14
CA ILE A 467 -8.73 41.37 -14.49
C ILE A 467 -8.63 40.23 -15.51
N VAL A 468 -8.07 40.50 -16.69
CA VAL A 468 -7.86 39.47 -17.71
C VAL A 468 -6.69 38.59 -17.29
N VAL A 469 -6.96 37.31 -17.02
CA VAL A 469 -5.95 36.30 -16.65
C VAL A 469 -5.40 35.63 -17.90
N LYS A 470 -6.27 35.28 -18.86
CA LYS A 470 -5.90 34.78 -20.19
C LYS A 470 -6.68 35.54 -21.26
N ARG A 471 -5.97 36.06 -22.24
CA ARG A 471 -6.58 36.74 -23.40
C ARG A 471 -7.29 35.71 -24.29
N ALA A 472 -8.39 36.13 -24.88
CA ALA A 472 -9.09 35.35 -25.88
C ALA A 472 -8.25 35.32 -27.18
N LEU A 473 -8.19 34.16 -27.83
CA LEU A 473 -7.47 34.02 -29.10
C LEU A 473 -8.39 34.49 -30.22
N VAL A 474 -7.89 35.34 -31.12
CA VAL A 474 -8.68 35.93 -32.20
C VAL A 474 -7.97 35.84 -33.54
N LYS A 475 -8.75 35.97 -34.62
CA LYS A 475 -8.25 36.21 -35.97
C LYS A 475 -8.98 37.36 -36.63
N GLU A 476 -8.41 37.90 -37.70
CA GLU A 476 -9.05 38.93 -38.51
C GLU A 476 -10.44 38.47 -38.99
N HIS A 477 -11.46 39.32 -38.81
CA HIS A 477 -12.75 39.13 -39.46
C HIS A 477 -12.78 39.96 -40.75
N ARG A 478 -12.59 39.29 -41.89
CA ARG A 478 -12.88 39.88 -43.20
C ARG A 478 -14.37 39.75 -43.48
N SER A 479 -15.06 40.87 -43.61
CA SER A 479 -16.46 40.84 -44.06
C SER A 479 -16.51 40.41 -45.51
N GLU A 480 -17.41 39.48 -45.85
CA GLU A 480 -17.62 38.92 -47.21
C GLU A 480 -18.05 39.96 -48.28
N SER A 481 -17.99 41.27 -47.97
CA SER A 481 -18.24 42.36 -48.91
C SER A 481 -17.03 42.74 -49.78
N GLU A 482 -15.84 42.17 -49.57
CA GLU A 482 -14.66 42.44 -50.41
C GLU A 482 -14.34 41.34 -51.45
N ASP A 483 -14.98 40.17 -51.38
CA ASP A 483 -14.78 39.06 -52.36
C ASP A 483 -15.74 39.11 -53.57
N ARG A 484 -16.40 40.25 -53.80
CA ARG A 484 -17.22 40.51 -55.01
C ARG A 484 -16.90 41.86 -55.67
N ALA A 485 -15.63 42.23 -55.75
CA ALA A 485 -15.16 43.32 -56.61
C ALA A 485 -14.20 42.81 -57.68
#